data_AF-A0A6I4VS83-F1
#
_entry.id   AF-A0A6I4VS83-F1
#
_cell.length_a   1.000
_cell.length_b   1.000
_cell.length_c   1.000
_cell.angle_alpha   90.00
_cell.angle_beta   90.00
_cell.angle_gamma   90.00
#
_symmetry.space_group_name_H-M   'P 1'
#
loop_
_entity.id
_entity.type
_entity.pdbx_description
1 polymer ?
#
loop_
_entity_poly.entity_id
_entity_poly.type
_entity_poly.pdbx_seq_one_letter_code
_entity_poly.pdbx_strand_id
1 'polypeptide(L)' 'MPNWLSKQLMQAFRKKDRNQIRFLNRCWFTFIKKEYDEKASKNLFP' A
#
# COMPACT_ATOMS: atom_id res chain seq x y z
N MET A 1 1.63 6.52 0.73
CA MET A 1 2.38 5.23 0.67
C MET A 1 3.60 5.35 1.57
N PRO A 2 3.87 4.40 2.47
CA PRO A 2 5.07 4.42 3.29
C PRO A 2 6.35 4.52 2.46
N ASN A 3 7.37 5.17 3.02
CA ASN A 3 8.66 5.36 2.34
C ASN A 3 9.30 4.04 1.90
N TRP A 4 9.15 2.97 2.69
CA TRP A 4 9.67 1.64 2.35
C TRP A 4 9.00 1.07 1.09
N LEU A 5 7.69 1.22 0.95
CA LEU A 5 6.92 0.68 -0.16
C LEU A 5 7.20 1.45 -1.47
N SER A 6 7.37 2.76 -1.35
CA SER A 6 7.80 3.61 -2.47
C SER A 6 9.20 3.21 -3.00
N LYS A 7 10.16 2.95 -2.10
CA LYS A 7 11.50 2.47 -2.48
C LYS A 7 11.44 1.12 -3.20
N GLN A 8 10.62 0.19 -2.73
CA GLN A 8 10.45 -1.12 -3.39
C GLN A 8 9.82 -1.01 -4.77
N LEU A 9 8.80 -0.16 -4.94
CA LEU A 9 8.18 0.10 -6.25
C LEU A 9 9.17 0.74 -7.23
N MET A 10 10.01 1.67 -6.77
CA MET A 10 11.03 2.29 -7.61
C MET A 10 12.08 1.28 -8.07
N GLN A 11 12.49 0.34 -7.20
CA GLN A 11 13.39 -0.75 -7.59
C GLN A 11 12.73 -1.72 -8.58
N ALA A 12 11.50 -2.13 -8.33
CA ALA A 12 10.74 -3.00 -9.23
C ALA A 12 10.54 -2.37 -10.62
N PHE A 13 10.26 -1.06 -10.66
CA PHE A 13 10.15 -0.28 -11.88
C PHE A 13 11.46 -0.26 -12.67
N ARG A 14 12.60 0.00 -12.00
CA ARG A 14 13.93 -0.03 -12.63
C ARG A 14 14.27 -1.40 -13.20
N LYS A 15 13.86 -2.47 -12.53
CA LYS A 15 14.02 -3.86 -12.98
C LYS A 15 12.99 -4.30 -14.03
N LYS A 16 12.01 -3.44 -14.36
CA LYS A 16 10.84 -3.74 -15.21
C LYS A 16 10.05 -4.97 -14.73
N ASP A 17 10.08 -5.26 -13.43
CA ASP A 17 9.37 -6.38 -12.84
C ASP A 17 7.89 -6.02 -12.61
N ARG A 18 7.07 -6.28 -13.63
CA ARG A 18 5.63 -6.01 -13.60
C ARG A 18 4.89 -6.84 -12.54
N ASN A 19 5.39 -8.03 -12.20
CA ASN A 19 4.76 -8.89 -11.21
C ASN A 19 4.96 -8.32 -9.81
N GLN A 20 6.19 -7.89 -9.51
CA GLN A 20 6.50 -7.23 -8.25
C GLN A 20 5.72 -5.92 -8.09
N ILE A 21 5.58 -5.11 -9.15
CA ILE A 21 4.77 -3.88 -9.11
C ILE A 21 3.30 -4.19 -8.80
N ARG A 22 2.70 -5.20 -9.45
CA ARG A 22 1.31 -5.61 -9.19
C ARG A 22 1.12 -6.10 -7.76
N PHE A 23 2.06 -6.90 -7.26
CA PHE A 23 2.03 -7.38 -5.88
C PHE A 23 2.11 -6.23 -4.87
N LEU A 24 3.09 -5.33 -5.03
CA LEU A 24 3.29 -4.18 -4.14
C LEU A 24 2.08 -3.23 -4.16
N ASN A 25 1.47 -3.00 -5.32
CA ASN A 25 0.23 -2.23 -5.42
C ASN A 25 -0.92 -2.92 -4.67
N ARG A 26 -1.07 -4.24 -4.81
CA ARG A 26 -2.10 -4.98 -4.06
C ARG A 26 -1.88 -4.85 -2.55
N CYS A 27 -0.64 -4.96 -2.08
CA CYS A 27 -0.30 -4.73 -0.68
C CYS A 27 -0.67 -3.31 -0.22
N TRP A 28 -0.40 -2.29 -1.03
CA TRP A 28 -0.78 -0.90 -0.74
C TRP A 28 -2.28 -0.73 -0.57
N PHE A 29 -3.08 -1.30 -1.47
CA PHE A 29 -4.55 -1.22 -1.39
C PHE A 29 -5.09 -1.92 -0.14
N THR A 30 -4.55 -3.10 0.22
CA THR A 30 -4.92 -3.78 1.46
C THR A 30 -4.56 -2.96 2.69
N PHE A 31 -3.37 -2.35 2.71
CA PHE A 31 -2.93 -1.49 3.79
C PHE A 31 -3.83 -0.26 3.95
N ILE A 32 -4.12 0.44 2.85
CA ILE A 32 -5.07 1.58 2.85
C ILE A 32 -6.43 1.13 3.38
N LYS A 33 -6.97 0.02 2.89
CA LYS A 33 -8.29 -0.46 3.31
C LYS A 33 -8.35 -0.66 4.82
N LYS A 34 -7.31 -1.30 5.39
CA LYS A 34 -7.20 -1.50 6.84
C LYS A 34 -7.15 -0.17 7.60
N GLU A 35 -6.34 0.79 7.14
CA GLU A 35 -6.23 2.12 7.77
C GLU A 35 -7.55 2.90 7.69
N TYR A 36 -8.29 2.80 6.59
CA TYR A 36 -9.60 3.42 6.43
C TYR A 36 -10.65 2.76 7.31
N ASP A 37 -10.71 1.44 7.37
CA ASP A 37 -11.64 0.70 8.22
C ASP A 37 -11.37 0.98 9.71
N GLU A 38 -10.09 1.05 10.11
CA GLU A 38 -9.71 1.42 11.48
C GLU A 38 -10.06 2.88 11.82
N LYS A 39 -9.90 3.82 10.88
CA LYS A 39 -10.32 5.21 11.08
C LYS A 39 -11.84 5.37 11.09
N ALA A 40 -12.56 4.64 10.23
CA ALA A 40 -14.01 4.64 10.19
C ALA A 40 -14.60 4.10 11.51
N SER A 41 -14.02 3.04 12.06
CA SER A 41 -14.41 2.50 13.37
C SER A 41 -14.15 3.48 14.53
N LYS A 42 -13.01 4.19 14.51
CA LYS A 42 -12.67 5.22 15.52
C LYS A 42 -13.55 6.47 15.43
N ASN A 43 -14.07 6.80 14.24
CA ASN A 43 -14.96 7.95 14.05
C ASN A 43 -16.43 7.64 14.39
N LEU A 44 -16.78 6.37 14.68
CA LEU A 44 -18.14 5.95 15.02
C LEU A 44 -18.46 6.06 16.52
N PHE A 45 -17.46 6.35 17.35
CA PHE A 45 -17.66 6.72 18.75
C PHE A 45 -16.93 8.05 19.04
N PRO A 46 -17.61 9.20 18.94
CA PRO A 46 -17.15 10.45 19.55
C PRO A 46 -17.19 10.38 21.09
#